data_AF-A0A929J2J4-F1
#
_entry.id   AF-A0A929J2J4-F1
#
_cell.length_a   1.000
_cell.length_b   1.000
_cell.length_c   1.000
_cell.angle_alpha   90.00
_cell.angle_beta   90.00
_cell.angle_gamma   90.00
#
_symmetry.space_group_name_H-M   'P 1'
#
loop_
_entity.id
_entity.type
_entity.pdbx_description
1 polymer ?
#
loop_
_entity_poly.entity_id
_entity_poly.type
_entity_poly.pdbx_seq_one_letter_code
_entity_poly.pdbx_strand_id
1 'polypeptide(L)'
;MSLTLHGIGVSKGVAIGKVHVIRRDALEIDHKTLTQVDTEVIRFKDAVNLARQQLEHVKEKISKNVDVAAFIDSHLLMLEDSLLTKVPIELIYEHSCNAEWALQMQCDEITQIFDSMDDPYLSARKNDVEQVVFRIQRILHGYTDVESEATMINLANTIILADDLSPADTVLMQHQGILAFATEFGGTTSHTAILARSLGIPAIVGLRKASPYIKADDTIIIDGEQGVIFVSPDVHCLHFYQNRQNEQKHFRAILSKIKSSPTVTRDGVPITLHVNIEFPEDMEAVK
;
A
#
# COMPACT_ATOMS: atom_id res chain seq x y z
N MET A 1 25.03 6.99 15.85
CA MET A 1 25.15 7.45 14.46
C MET A 1 23.75 7.49 13.89
N SER A 2 23.31 8.64 13.42
CA SER A 2 22.00 8.80 12.75
C SER A 2 22.13 8.24 11.33
N LEU A 3 21.21 7.35 10.94
CA LEU A 3 21.15 6.81 9.59
C LEU A 3 20.02 7.52 8.84
N THR A 4 20.28 7.87 7.58
CA THR A 4 19.29 8.51 6.70
C THR A 4 18.98 7.61 5.52
N LEU A 5 17.71 7.29 5.33
CA LEU A 5 17.19 6.53 4.19
C LEU A 5 16.33 7.43 3.31
N HIS A 6 16.37 7.21 2.00
CA HIS A 6 15.65 7.99 1.01
C HIS A 6 14.69 7.09 0.24
N GLY A 7 13.51 7.61 -0.04
CA GLY A 7 12.49 6.99 -0.87
C GLY A 7 11.66 8.05 -1.57
N ILE A 8 10.47 7.67 -1.98
CA ILE A 8 9.54 8.54 -2.70
C ILE A 8 8.50 9.04 -1.72
N GLY A 9 8.54 10.33 -1.38
CA GLY A 9 7.49 10.97 -0.59
C GLY A 9 6.17 11.01 -1.36
N VAL A 10 5.14 10.33 -0.86
CA VAL A 10 3.84 10.23 -1.53
C VAL A 10 2.73 11.00 -0.84
N SER A 11 2.89 11.27 0.45
CA SER A 11 1.96 12.06 1.26
C SER A 11 2.72 12.97 2.22
N LYS A 12 2.34 14.25 2.24
CA LYS A 12 3.07 15.31 2.95
C LYS A 12 2.86 15.24 4.46
N GLY A 13 3.90 15.60 5.19
CA GLY A 13 3.87 15.88 6.63
C GLY A 13 5.04 15.25 7.36
N VAL A 14 5.14 15.57 8.65
CA VAL A 14 6.22 15.07 9.52
C VAL A 14 5.63 14.20 10.63
N ALA A 15 6.13 12.96 10.73
CA ALA A 15 5.81 12.05 11.81
C ALA A 15 7.08 11.68 12.59
N ILE A 16 6.93 11.56 13.92
CA ILE A 16 7.99 11.16 14.83
C ILE A 16 7.39 10.10 15.75
N GLY A 17 7.98 8.92 15.79
CA GLY A 17 7.39 7.81 16.54
C GLY A 17 8.25 6.56 16.53
N LYS A 18 7.77 5.55 17.25
CA LYS A 18 8.37 4.22 17.27
C LYS A 18 7.94 3.41 16.05
N VAL A 19 8.84 2.58 15.55
CA VAL A 19 8.57 1.72 14.40
C VAL A 19 7.87 0.44 14.84
N HIS A 20 6.79 0.12 14.13
CA HIS A 20 6.22 -1.22 14.07
C HIS A 20 6.53 -1.83 12.71
N VAL A 21 7.21 -2.98 12.69
CA VAL A 21 7.64 -3.63 11.45
C VAL A 21 6.63 -4.71 11.06
N ILE A 22 6.07 -4.59 9.87
CA ILE A 22 5.18 -5.59 9.25
C ILE A 22 5.96 -6.22 8.10
N ARG A 23 6.57 -7.37 8.35
CA ARG A 23 7.21 -8.15 7.31
C ARG A 23 6.24 -9.17 6.75
N ARG A 24 6.23 -9.26 5.43
CA ARG A 24 5.63 -10.38 4.72
C ARG A 24 6.81 -11.15 4.17
N ASP A 25 7.23 -12.18 4.87
CA ASP A 25 8.35 -13.01 4.42
C ASP A 25 8.09 -13.41 2.96
N ALA A 26 9.13 -13.29 2.12
CA ALA A 26 9.05 -13.77 0.75
C ALA A 26 8.67 -15.24 0.80
N LEU A 27 7.58 -15.61 0.12
CA LEU A 27 7.17 -17.00 0.04
C LEU A 27 8.24 -17.74 -0.75
N GLU A 28 8.94 -18.67 -0.10
CA GLU A 28 9.80 -19.61 -0.81
C GLU A 28 8.91 -20.63 -1.52
N ILE A 29 8.80 -20.49 -2.84
CA ILE A 29 7.97 -21.36 -3.67
C ILE A 29 8.78 -22.58 -4.07
N ASP A 30 8.63 -23.65 -3.30
CA ASP A 30 9.23 -24.94 -3.63
C ASP A 30 8.47 -25.63 -4.77
N HIS A 31 9.21 -26.11 -5.77
CA HIS A 31 8.68 -27.02 -6.78
C HIS A 31 8.46 -28.42 -6.18
N LYS A 32 7.21 -28.89 -6.21
CA LYS A 32 6.83 -30.24 -5.77
C LYS A 32 6.13 -30.97 -6.90
N THR A 33 6.62 -32.16 -7.23
CA THR A 33 5.93 -33.07 -8.14
C THR A 33 4.81 -33.80 -7.40
N LEU A 34 3.61 -33.77 -7.97
CA LEU A 34 2.40 -34.31 -7.40
C LEU A 34 1.92 -35.55 -8.14
N THR A 35 1.31 -36.47 -7.41
CA THR A 35 0.63 -37.65 -7.97
C THR A 35 -0.87 -37.44 -8.11
N GLN A 36 -1.46 -36.53 -7.33
CA GLN A 36 -2.88 -36.17 -7.38
C GLN A 36 -3.05 -34.73 -7.86
N VAL A 37 -3.14 -34.58 -9.17
CA VAL A 37 -3.24 -33.27 -9.83
C VAL A 37 -4.64 -32.66 -9.62
N ASP A 38 -5.69 -33.47 -9.68
CA ASP A 38 -7.08 -32.99 -9.56
C ASP A 38 -7.35 -32.28 -8.22
N THR A 39 -6.80 -32.82 -7.12
CA THR A 39 -6.93 -32.20 -5.79
C THR A 39 -6.21 -30.87 -5.72
N GLU A 40 -5.08 -30.73 -6.42
CA GLU A 40 -4.33 -29.48 -6.45
C GLU A 40 -5.04 -28.40 -7.26
N VAL A 41 -5.69 -28.79 -8.37
CA VAL A 41 -6.53 -27.89 -9.16
C VAL A 41 -7.72 -27.36 -8.34
N ILE A 42 -8.33 -28.21 -7.51
CA ILE A 42 -9.39 -27.77 -6.57
C ILE A 42 -8.81 -26.78 -5.56
N ARG A 43 -7.68 -27.10 -4.92
CA ARG A 43 -6.99 -26.21 -3.98
C ARG A 43 -6.68 -24.84 -4.58
N PHE A 44 -6.23 -24.81 -5.83
CA PHE A 44 -5.98 -23.57 -6.56
C PHE A 44 -7.26 -22.75 -6.79
N LYS A 45 -8.33 -23.38 -7.27
CA LYS A 45 -9.62 -22.71 -7.50
C LYS A 45 -10.20 -22.13 -6.21
N ASP A 46 -10.09 -22.87 -5.12
CA ASP A 46 -10.54 -22.42 -3.80
C ASP A 46 -9.73 -21.21 -3.33
N ALA A 47 -8.42 -21.19 -3.56
CA ALA A 47 -7.56 -20.05 -3.24
C ALA A 47 -7.91 -18.79 -4.05
N VAL A 48 -8.18 -18.93 -5.36
CA VAL A 48 -8.64 -17.84 -6.22
C VAL A 48 -10.00 -17.30 -5.75
N ASN A 49 -10.92 -18.20 -5.40
CA ASN A 49 -12.24 -17.80 -4.89
C ASN A 49 -12.15 -17.08 -3.54
N LEU A 50 -11.29 -17.55 -2.63
CA LEU A 50 -11.06 -16.88 -1.35
C LEU A 50 -10.42 -15.50 -1.55
N ALA A 51 -9.46 -15.36 -2.48
CA ALA A 51 -8.87 -14.07 -2.82
C ALA A 51 -9.93 -13.07 -3.30
N ARG A 52 -10.88 -13.53 -4.14
CA ARG A 52 -12.00 -12.72 -4.61
C ARG A 52 -12.89 -12.25 -3.46
N GLN A 53 -13.32 -13.19 -2.60
CA GLN A 53 -14.17 -12.88 -1.44
C GLN A 53 -13.50 -11.88 -0.48
N GLN A 54 -12.19 -12.00 -0.26
CA GLN A 54 -11.43 -11.05 0.56
C GLN A 54 -11.46 -9.65 -0.05
N LEU A 55 -11.24 -9.52 -1.37
CA LEU A 55 -11.26 -8.23 -2.05
C LEU A 55 -12.66 -7.60 -2.07
N GLU A 56 -13.71 -8.39 -2.28
CA GLU A 56 -15.10 -7.95 -2.18
C GLU A 56 -15.43 -7.39 -0.79
N HIS A 57 -15.04 -8.09 0.27
CA HIS A 57 -15.22 -7.64 1.65
C HIS A 57 -14.47 -6.33 1.95
N VAL A 58 -13.27 -6.19 1.38
CA VAL A 58 -12.48 -4.95 1.50
C VAL A 58 -13.16 -3.81 0.73
N LYS A 59 -13.72 -4.09 -0.45
CA LYS A 59 -14.48 -3.10 -1.24
C LYS A 59 -15.69 -2.58 -0.47
N GLU A 60 -16.43 -3.45 0.19
CA GLU A 60 -17.59 -3.06 1.01
C GLU A 60 -17.19 -2.08 2.13
N LYS A 61 -16.07 -2.36 2.81
CA LYS A 61 -15.55 -1.50 3.89
C LYS A 61 -15.03 -0.15 3.40
N ILE A 62 -14.48 -0.08 2.18
CA ILE A 62 -13.82 1.11 1.63
C ILE A 62 -14.72 1.89 0.65
N SER A 63 -15.97 1.46 0.45
CA SER A 63 -16.93 1.97 -0.55
C SER A 63 -17.12 3.49 -0.67
N LYS A 64 -16.64 4.28 0.30
CA LYS A 64 -16.62 5.76 0.24
C LYS A 64 -15.44 6.37 -0.52
N ASN A 65 -14.40 5.59 -0.84
CA ASN A 65 -13.20 6.08 -1.51
C ASN A 65 -13.14 5.57 -2.95
N VAL A 66 -13.52 6.42 -3.90
CA VAL A 66 -13.73 6.05 -5.31
C VAL A 66 -12.46 5.49 -5.95
N ASP A 67 -11.30 6.12 -5.70
CA ASP A 67 -10.02 5.67 -6.26
C ASP A 67 -9.64 4.27 -5.77
N VAL A 68 -9.92 3.97 -4.50
CA VAL A 68 -9.60 2.67 -3.90
C VAL A 68 -10.59 1.60 -4.37
N ALA A 69 -11.85 1.95 -4.56
CA ALA A 69 -12.85 1.05 -5.11
C ALA A 69 -12.51 0.66 -6.56
N ALA A 70 -12.15 1.63 -7.40
CA ALA A 70 -11.73 1.38 -8.79
C ALA A 70 -10.49 0.48 -8.87
N PHE A 71 -9.55 0.64 -7.95
CA PHE A 71 -8.40 -0.25 -7.82
C PHE A 71 -8.82 -1.69 -7.50
N ILE A 72 -9.66 -1.88 -6.48
CA ILE A 72 -10.13 -3.22 -6.10
C ILE A 72 -10.87 -3.87 -7.28
N ASP A 73 -11.63 -3.10 -8.05
CA ASP A 73 -12.31 -3.57 -9.26
C ASP A 73 -11.33 -4.07 -10.33
N SER A 74 -10.19 -3.39 -10.51
CA SER A 74 -9.13 -3.89 -11.40
C SER A 74 -8.57 -5.24 -10.94
N HIS A 75 -8.35 -5.42 -9.63
CA HIS A 75 -7.87 -6.69 -9.08
C HIS A 75 -8.91 -7.81 -9.18
N LEU A 76 -10.19 -7.49 -8.95
CA LEU A 76 -11.29 -8.43 -9.14
C LEU A 76 -11.36 -8.89 -10.61
N LEU A 77 -11.19 -7.98 -11.57
CA LEU A 77 -11.14 -8.31 -12.99
C LEU A 77 -9.95 -9.21 -13.34
N MET A 78 -8.77 -8.99 -12.72
CA MET A 78 -7.62 -9.87 -12.88
C MET A 78 -7.88 -11.29 -12.35
N LEU A 79 -8.65 -11.43 -11.28
CA LEU A 79 -9.10 -12.73 -10.75
C LEU A 79 -10.17 -13.42 -11.62
N GLU A 80 -10.59 -12.79 -12.72
CA GLU A 80 -11.43 -13.39 -13.77
C GLU A 80 -10.65 -13.70 -15.04
N ASP A 81 -9.42 -13.17 -15.19
CA ASP A 81 -8.60 -13.35 -16.37
C ASP A 81 -8.14 -14.81 -16.50
N SER A 82 -8.30 -15.37 -17.70
CA SER A 82 -7.83 -16.73 -18.02
C SER A 82 -6.33 -16.91 -17.83
N LEU A 83 -5.53 -15.86 -18.01
CA LEU A 83 -4.07 -15.92 -17.80
C LEU A 83 -3.73 -16.22 -16.34
N LEU A 84 -4.55 -15.78 -15.38
CA LEU A 84 -4.30 -16.04 -13.95
C LEU A 84 -5.16 -17.18 -13.39
N THR A 85 -6.24 -17.58 -14.08
CA THR A 85 -7.19 -18.58 -13.55
C THR A 85 -7.22 -19.90 -14.30
N LYS A 86 -6.88 -19.92 -15.60
CA LYS A 86 -6.90 -21.13 -16.44
C LYS A 86 -5.50 -21.63 -16.76
N VAL A 87 -4.59 -20.75 -17.18
CA VAL A 87 -3.22 -21.16 -17.56
C VAL A 87 -2.48 -21.83 -16.40
N PRO A 88 -2.55 -21.34 -15.14
CA PRO A 88 -1.94 -22.07 -14.02
C PRO A 88 -2.52 -23.48 -13.82
N ILE A 89 -3.81 -23.69 -14.11
CA ILE A 89 -4.43 -25.03 -14.07
C ILE A 89 -3.84 -25.93 -15.15
N GLU A 90 -3.65 -25.41 -16.37
CA GLU A 90 -3.02 -26.13 -17.47
C GLU A 90 -1.58 -26.52 -17.11
N LEU A 91 -0.80 -25.60 -16.53
CA LEU A 91 0.57 -25.86 -16.05
C LEU A 91 0.61 -26.90 -14.92
N ILE A 92 -0.35 -26.89 -13.99
CA ILE A 92 -0.50 -27.92 -12.95
C ILE A 92 -0.67 -29.31 -13.59
N TYR A 93 -1.48 -29.44 -14.66
CA TYR A 93 -1.63 -30.71 -15.40
C TYR A 93 -0.39 -31.09 -16.19
N GLU A 94 0.18 -30.15 -16.96
CA GLU A 94 1.31 -30.41 -17.85
C GLU A 94 2.58 -30.83 -17.08
N HIS A 95 2.88 -30.12 -15.99
CA HIS A 95 4.08 -30.35 -15.20
C HIS A 95 3.85 -31.23 -13.98
N SER A 96 2.59 -31.59 -13.67
CA SER A 96 2.23 -32.33 -12.46
C SER A 96 2.84 -31.68 -11.21
N CYS A 97 2.78 -30.35 -11.12
CA CYS A 97 3.41 -29.56 -10.06
C CYS A 97 2.37 -28.94 -9.11
N ASN A 98 2.83 -28.40 -7.98
CA ASN A 98 1.99 -27.64 -7.06
C ASN A 98 1.54 -26.28 -7.65
N ALA A 99 0.42 -25.79 -7.13
CA ALA A 99 -0.27 -24.60 -7.59
C ALA A 99 0.55 -23.32 -7.41
N GLU A 100 1.32 -23.21 -6.33
CA GLU A 100 2.17 -22.04 -6.09
C GLU A 100 3.24 -21.93 -7.18
N TRP A 101 3.84 -23.07 -7.58
CA TRP A 101 4.85 -23.13 -8.62
C TRP A 101 4.27 -22.81 -10.00
N ALA A 102 3.14 -23.43 -10.36
CA ALA A 102 2.47 -23.16 -11.63
C ALA A 102 2.05 -21.69 -11.77
N LEU A 103 1.54 -21.09 -10.70
CA LEU A 103 1.18 -19.69 -10.68
C LEU A 103 2.41 -18.78 -10.78
N GLN A 104 3.52 -19.14 -10.14
CA GLN A 104 4.78 -18.39 -10.25
C GLN A 104 5.32 -18.42 -11.68
N MET A 105 5.33 -19.59 -12.34
CA MET A 105 5.75 -19.71 -13.74
C MET A 105 4.95 -18.77 -14.64
N GLN A 106 3.63 -18.75 -14.48
CA GLN A 106 2.76 -17.87 -15.26
C GLN A 106 2.99 -16.39 -14.95
N CYS A 107 3.23 -16.06 -13.68
CA CYS A 107 3.57 -14.70 -13.28
C CYS A 107 4.87 -14.23 -13.95
N ASP A 108 5.91 -15.07 -13.94
CA ASP A 108 7.20 -14.77 -14.55
C ASP A 108 7.07 -14.54 -16.06
N GLU A 109 6.26 -15.33 -16.76
CA GLU A 109 5.98 -15.12 -18.20
C GLU A 109 5.29 -13.78 -18.47
N ILE A 110 4.23 -13.46 -17.73
CA ILE A 110 3.51 -12.19 -17.87
C ILE A 110 4.44 -11.01 -17.59
N THR A 111 5.22 -11.11 -16.53
CA THR A 111 6.18 -10.09 -16.10
C THR A 111 7.28 -9.86 -17.13
N GLN A 112 7.82 -10.91 -17.75
CA GLN A 112 8.80 -10.78 -18.82
C GLN A 112 8.26 -10.02 -20.04
N ILE A 113 6.98 -10.25 -20.38
CA ILE A 113 6.33 -9.52 -21.48
C ILE A 113 6.26 -8.02 -21.13
N PHE A 114 5.88 -7.66 -19.90
CA PHE A 114 5.86 -6.27 -19.48
C PHE A 114 7.26 -5.64 -19.43
N ASP A 115 8.27 -6.37 -18.96
CA ASP A 115 9.65 -5.87 -18.91
C ASP A 115 10.25 -5.63 -20.31
N SER A 116 9.73 -6.29 -21.34
CA SER A 116 10.13 -6.05 -22.74
C SER A 116 9.56 -4.75 -23.32
N MET A 117 8.60 -4.12 -22.64
CA MET A 117 7.92 -2.90 -23.08
C MET A 117 8.27 -1.77 -22.10
N ASP A 118 9.19 -0.89 -22.49
CA ASP A 118 9.69 0.22 -21.64
C ASP A 118 8.65 1.36 -21.52
N ASP A 119 7.49 1.06 -20.92
CA ASP A 119 6.36 1.95 -20.74
C ASP A 119 5.97 2.06 -19.23
N PRO A 120 5.99 3.27 -18.64
CA PRO A 120 5.59 3.49 -17.25
C PRO A 120 4.18 3.00 -16.88
N TYR A 121 3.22 3.03 -17.81
CA TYR A 121 1.88 2.52 -17.57
C TYR A 121 1.88 0.99 -17.43
N LEU A 122 2.67 0.30 -18.25
CA LEU A 122 2.81 -1.15 -18.20
C LEU A 122 3.56 -1.62 -16.95
N SER A 123 4.52 -0.84 -16.47
CA SER A 123 5.20 -1.10 -15.19
C SER A 123 4.22 -1.09 -14.01
N ALA A 124 3.25 -0.16 -13.99
CA ALA A 124 2.21 -0.16 -12.96
C ALA A 124 1.33 -1.43 -13.06
N ARG A 125 0.94 -1.82 -14.28
CA ARG A 125 0.14 -3.03 -14.52
C ARG A 125 0.85 -4.32 -14.12
N LYS A 126 2.16 -4.40 -14.34
CA LYS A 126 3.00 -5.51 -13.87
C LYS A 126 2.92 -5.68 -12.35
N ASN A 127 3.08 -4.59 -11.60
CA ASN A 127 3.01 -4.64 -10.14
C ASN A 127 1.65 -5.16 -9.65
N ASP A 128 0.55 -4.78 -10.32
CA ASP A 128 -0.79 -5.25 -9.97
C ASP A 128 -0.94 -6.76 -10.17
N VAL A 129 -0.40 -7.29 -11.27
CA VAL A 129 -0.37 -8.74 -11.53
C VAL A 129 0.42 -9.46 -10.44
N GLU A 130 1.62 -8.97 -10.11
CA GLU A 130 2.45 -9.54 -9.05
C GLU A 130 1.72 -9.53 -7.70
N GLN A 131 0.98 -8.45 -7.38
CA GLN A 131 0.19 -8.37 -6.15
C GLN A 131 -0.96 -9.37 -6.10
N VAL A 132 -1.68 -9.56 -7.21
CA VAL A 132 -2.77 -10.56 -7.29
C VAL A 132 -2.21 -11.97 -7.14
N VAL A 133 -1.10 -12.27 -7.82
CA VAL A 133 -0.40 -13.55 -7.71
C VAL A 133 0.05 -13.81 -6.28
N PHE A 134 0.73 -12.83 -5.67
CA PHE A 134 1.21 -12.95 -4.29
C PHE A 134 0.06 -13.18 -3.30
N ARG A 135 -1.09 -12.54 -3.50
CA ARG A 135 -2.29 -12.78 -2.68
C ARG A 135 -2.75 -14.24 -2.77
N ILE A 136 -2.83 -14.80 -3.97
CA ILE A 136 -3.23 -16.21 -4.16
C ILE A 136 -2.19 -17.14 -3.52
N GLN A 137 -0.90 -16.89 -3.71
CA GLN A 137 0.19 -17.69 -3.14
C GLN A 137 0.18 -17.70 -1.61
N ARG A 138 -0.16 -16.57 -0.97
CA ARG A 138 -0.32 -16.49 0.49
C ARG A 138 -1.45 -17.38 0.99
N ILE A 139 -2.59 -17.34 0.31
CA ILE A 139 -3.73 -18.20 0.64
C ILE A 139 -3.35 -19.67 0.49
N LEU A 140 -2.63 -20.02 -0.59
CA LEU A 140 -2.15 -21.38 -0.82
C LEU A 140 -1.17 -21.87 0.26
N HIS A 141 -0.35 -20.97 0.80
CA HIS A 141 0.54 -21.24 1.95
C HIS A 141 -0.19 -21.28 3.31
N GLY A 142 -1.50 -21.03 3.35
CA GLY A 142 -2.29 -21.03 4.58
C GLY A 142 -2.19 -19.74 5.40
N TYR A 143 -1.57 -18.68 4.87
CA TYR A 143 -1.63 -17.36 5.49
C TYR A 143 -3.04 -16.81 5.32
N THR A 144 -3.75 -16.62 6.42
CA THR A 144 -5.08 -16.01 6.44
C THR A 144 -4.99 -14.54 6.87
N ASP A 145 -5.97 -13.72 6.47
CA ASP A 145 -6.06 -12.31 6.90
C ASP A 145 -6.05 -12.16 8.44
N VAL A 146 -6.44 -13.22 9.16
CA VAL A 146 -6.43 -13.29 10.64
C VAL A 146 -5.01 -13.12 11.20
N GLU A 147 -3.97 -13.62 10.53
CA GLU A 147 -2.58 -13.44 10.96
C GLU A 147 -2.08 -12.00 10.71
N SER A 148 -2.60 -11.34 9.66
CA SER A 148 -2.36 -9.93 9.37
C SER A 148 -3.04 -9.03 10.42
N GLU A 149 -4.28 -9.34 10.80
CA GLU A 149 -4.99 -8.63 11.87
C GLU A 149 -4.32 -8.83 13.24
N ALA A 150 -3.82 -10.04 13.55
CA ALA A 150 -3.13 -10.32 14.81
C ALA A 150 -1.78 -9.59 14.96
N THR A 151 -1.06 -9.36 13.86
CA THR A 151 0.19 -8.56 13.84
C THR A 151 -0.07 -7.05 13.82
N MET A 152 -1.32 -6.63 13.60
CA MET A 152 -1.76 -5.24 13.57
C MET A 152 -2.67 -4.90 14.75
N ILE A 153 -2.27 -5.25 15.96
CA ILE A 153 -2.98 -4.87 17.20
C ILE A 153 -2.18 -3.75 17.90
N ASN A 154 -2.88 -2.70 18.35
CA ASN A 154 -2.30 -1.55 19.07
C ASN A 154 -1.29 -0.73 18.26
N LEU A 155 -1.60 -0.41 17.01
CA LEU A 155 -0.73 0.43 16.15
C LEU A 155 -0.80 1.94 16.47
N ALA A 156 -1.57 2.33 17.48
CA ALA A 156 -1.77 3.73 17.84
C ALA A 156 -0.44 4.44 18.13
N ASN A 157 -0.26 5.63 17.55
CA ASN A 157 0.95 6.44 17.71
C ASN A 157 2.27 5.76 17.26
N THR A 158 2.19 4.80 16.34
CA THR A 158 3.37 4.15 15.75
C THR A 158 3.60 4.57 14.30
N ILE A 159 4.81 4.34 13.82
CA ILE A 159 5.17 4.46 12.40
C ILE A 159 5.30 3.05 11.85
N ILE A 160 4.56 2.74 10.78
CA ILE A 160 4.59 1.42 10.17
C ILE A 160 5.72 1.33 9.16
N LEU A 161 6.55 0.29 9.24
CA LEU A 161 7.45 -0.10 8.16
C LEU A 161 6.98 -1.43 7.60
N ALA A 162 6.68 -1.49 6.32
CA ALA A 162 6.26 -2.72 5.66
C ALA A 162 7.00 -2.95 4.35
N ASP A 163 6.99 -4.19 3.86
CA ASP A 163 7.48 -4.46 2.51
C ASP A 163 6.48 -3.89 1.48
N ASP A 164 5.19 -4.19 1.68
CA ASP A 164 4.04 -3.64 0.97
C ASP A 164 2.79 -3.60 1.87
N LEU A 165 1.82 -2.74 1.53
CA LEU A 165 0.55 -2.59 2.24
C LEU A 165 -0.62 -2.79 1.27
N SER A 166 -1.56 -3.67 1.64
CA SER A 166 -2.81 -3.80 0.91
C SER A 166 -3.81 -2.71 1.34
N PRO A 167 -4.85 -2.41 0.53
CA PRO A 167 -5.89 -1.45 0.92
C PRO A 167 -6.53 -1.76 2.27
N ALA A 168 -6.77 -3.03 2.56
CA ALA A 168 -7.33 -3.49 3.83
C ALA A 168 -6.47 -3.05 5.02
N ASP A 169 -5.14 -3.23 4.91
CA ASP A 169 -4.20 -2.86 5.95
C ASP A 169 -4.22 -1.35 6.18
N THR A 170 -4.22 -0.56 5.09
CA THR A 170 -4.18 0.90 5.21
C THR A 170 -5.42 1.47 5.89
N VAL A 171 -6.61 0.87 5.67
CA VAL A 171 -7.85 1.27 6.35
C VAL A 171 -7.85 0.85 7.81
N LEU A 172 -7.40 -0.37 8.12
CA LEU A 172 -7.24 -0.81 9.51
C LEU A 172 -6.27 0.11 10.27
N MET A 173 -5.15 0.46 9.65
CA MET A 173 -4.15 1.37 10.21
C MET A 173 -4.71 2.77 10.45
N GLN A 174 -5.52 3.29 9.52
CA GLN A 174 -6.21 4.57 9.70
C GLN A 174 -7.12 4.52 10.93
N HIS A 175 -7.93 3.47 11.07
CA HIS A 175 -8.82 3.31 12.22
C HIS A 175 -8.05 3.19 13.56
N GLN A 176 -6.84 2.63 13.54
CA GLN A 176 -6.01 2.50 14.74
C GLN A 176 -5.18 3.75 15.07
N GLY A 177 -5.14 4.75 14.19
CA GLY A 177 -4.46 6.01 14.46
C GLY A 177 -2.93 5.92 14.41
N ILE A 178 -2.39 5.34 13.34
CA ILE A 178 -0.94 5.39 13.05
C ILE A 178 -0.47 6.82 12.76
N LEU A 179 0.83 7.11 12.97
CA LEU A 179 1.41 8.43 12.72
C LEU A 179 1.89 8.60 11.28
N ALA A 180 2.44 7.54 10.69
CA ALA A 180 2.97 7.48 9.34
C ALA A 180 3.19 6.02 8.93
N PHE A 181 3.41 5.80 7.64
CA PHE A 181 3.92 4.51 7.18
C PHE A 181 5.01 4.68 6.12
N ALA A 182 5.82 3.65 5.95
CA ALA A 182 6.75 3.56 4.85
C ALA A 182 6.82 2.14 4.29
N THR A 183 7.02 2.03 2.97
CA THR A 183 7.12 0.75 2.28
C THR A 183 8.44 0.59 1.52
N GLU A 184 8.95 -0.65 1.46
CA GLU A 184 10.13 -0.96 0.65
C GLU A 184 9.83 -0.91 -0.85
N PHE A 185 8.64 -1.38 -1.24
CA PHE A 185 8.14 -1.36 -2.60
C PHE A 185 7.16 -0.20 -2.84
N GLY A 186 6.80 0.04 -4.10
CA GLY A 186 5.88 1.09 -4.52
C GLY A 186 6.53 2.29 -5.22
N GLY A 187 5.70 3.08 -5.89
CA GLY A 187 6.09 4.21 -6.73
C GLY A 187 5.15 5.39 -6.56
N THR A 188 5.41 6.50 -7.23
CA THR A 188 4.57 7.73 -7.14
C THR A 188 3.11 7.52 -7.56
N THR A 189 2.88 6.52 -8.41
CA THR A 189 1.59 6.10 -8.96
C THR A 189 1.09 4.79 -8.36
N SER A 190 1.78 4.21 -7.37
CA SER A 190 1.33 2.95 -6.78
C SER A 190 0.09 3.14 -5.91
N HIS A 191 -0.65 2.06 -5.71
CA HIS A 191 -1.86 2.04 -4.91
C HIS A 191 -1.63 2.51 -3.47
N THR A 192 -0.50 2.12 -2.89
CA THR A 192 -0.01 2.62 -1.60
C THR A 192 0.16 4.14 -1.58
N ALA A 193 0.60 4.75 -2.69
CA ALA A 193 0.76 6.19 -2.82
C ALA A 193 -0.57 6.94 -2.91
N ILE A 194 -1.55 6.38 -3.65
CA ILE A 194 -2.90 6.94 -3.76
C ILE A 194 -3.59 6.88 -2.39
N LEU A 195 -3.54 5.71 -1.74
CA LEU A 195 -4.06 5.50 -0.39
C LEU A 195 -3.45 6.47 0.61
N ALA A 196 -2.12 6.64 0.61
CA ALA A 196 -1.43 7.58 1.49
C ALA A 196 -2.00 9.00 1.42
N ARG A 197 -2.25 9.49 0.20
CA ARG A 197 -2.77 10.84 -0.05
C ARG A 197 -4.19 10.99 0.47
N SER A 198 -5.03 10.00 0.19
CA SER A 198 -6.44 10.01 0.62
C SER A 198 -6.56 9.95 2.15
N LEU A 199 -5.66 9.21 2.82
CA LEU A 199 -5.64 9.11 4.28
C LEU A 199 -5.09 10.37 4.97
N GLY A 200 -4.35 11.22 4.25
CA GLY A 200 -3.75 12.44 4.80
C GLY A 200 -2.63 12.19 5.83
N ILE A 201 -2.12 10.96 5.87
CA ILE A 201 -1.06 10.49 6.77
C ILE A 201 0.28 10.59 6.03
N PRO A 202 1.37 11.10 6.64
CA PRO A 202 2.69 11.15 6.01
C PRO A 202 3.16 9.76 5.57
N ALA A 203 3.67 9.65 4.34
CA ALA A 203 4.10 8.36 3.83
C ALA A 203 5.23 8.45 2.80
N ILE A 204 6.08 7.42 2.79
CA ILE A 204 7.20 7.22 1.87
C ILE A 204 7.12 5.80 1.30
N VAL A 205 7.27 5.65 -0.01
CA VAL A 205 7.30 4.34 -0.67
C VAL A 205 8.63 4.13 -1.39
N GLY A 206 8.93 2.90 -1.78
CA GLY A 206 10.11 2.63 -2.60
C GLY A 206 11.44 2.86 -1.88
N LEU A 207 11.52 2.59 -0.58
CA LEU A 207 12.76 2.74 0.21
C LEU A 207 13.87 1.77 -0.17
N ARG A 208 13.55 0.68 -0.90
CA ARG A 208 14.51 -0.32 -1.40
C ARG A 208 15.50 -0.80 -0.32
N LYS A 209 15.11 -1.82 0.47
CA LYS A 209 15.91 -2.45 1.54
C LYS A 209 16.12 -1.57 2.79
N ALA A 210 15.05 -1.02 3.35
CA ALA A 210 15.07 -0.34 4.65
C ALA A 210 15.02 -1.30 5.86
N SER A 211 14.39 -2.46 5.69
CA SER A 211 14.18 -3.51 6.68
C SER A 211 15.44 -3.98 7.41
N PRO A 212 16.63 -4.11 6.78
CA PRO A 212 17.86 -4.46 7.49
C PRO A 212 18.35 -3.38 8.46
N TYR A 213 17.94 -2.13 8.23
CA TYR A 213 18.48 -0.96 8.93
C TYR A 213 17.54 -0.38 9.99
N ILE A 214 16.24 -0.69 9.91
CA ILE A 214 15.22 -0.25 10.86
C ILE A 214 14.70 -1.46 11.62
N LYS A 215 14.74 -1.40 12.94
CA LYS A 215 14.20 -2.44 13.82
C LYS A 215 12.88 -1.99 14.43
N ALA A 216 12.08 -2.97 14.86
CA ALA A 216 10.93 -2.69 15.70
C ALA A 216 11.37 -1.90 16.95
N ASP A 217 10.49 -1.01 17.43
CA ASP A 217 10.72 -0.07 18.54
C ASP A 217 11.77 1.03 18.31
N ASP A 218 12.46 1.08 17.17
CA ASP A 218 13.35 2.20 16.84
C ASP A 218 12.55 3.50 16.78
N THR A 219 13.11 4.58 17.34
CA THR A 219 12.55 5.92 17.14
C THR A 219 13.02 6.46 15.81
N ILE A 220 12.06 6.80 14.94
CA ILE A 220 12.36 7.37 13.62
C ILE A 220 11.57 8.65 13.37
N ILE A 221 12.07 9.42 12.40
CA ILE A 221 11.39 10.59 11.83
C ILE A 221 11.11 10.29 10.38
N ILE A 222 9.87 10.50 9.95
CA ILE A 222 9.46 10.47 8.54
C ILE A 222 9.15 11.91 8.09
N ASP A 223 9.82 12.36 7.04
CA ASP A 223 9.45 13.55 6.27
C ASP A 223 8.85 13.09 4.92
N GLY A 224 7.52 12.97 4.88
CA GLY A 224 6.80 12.51 3.70
C GLY A 224 6.78 13.52 2.55
N GLU A 225 7.20 14.77 2.79
CA GLU A 225 7.37 15.78 1.73
C GLU A 225 8.73 15.64 1.03
N GLN A 226 9.80 15.42 1.80
CA GLN A 226 11.14 15.23 1.25
C GLN A 226 11.44 13.78 0.85
N GLY A 227 10.64 12.81 1.30
CA GLY A 227 10.89 11.40 1.06
C GLY A 227 12.06 10.84 1.89
N VAL A 228 12.26 11.36 3.11
CA VAL A 228 13.43 11.03 3.94
C VAL A 228 13.02 10.41 5.28
N ILE A 229 13.76 9.38 5.70
CA ILE A 229 13.66 8.75 7.02
C ILE A 229 14.96 8.94 7.80
N PHE A 230 14.85 9.40 9.05
CA PHE A 230 15.96 9.42 10.00
C PHE A 230 15.76 8.34 11.05
N VAL A 231 16.74 7.44 11.17
CA VAL A 231 16.75 6.33 12.12
C VAL A 231 17.64 6.68 13.30
N SER A 232 17.11 6.53 14.52
CA SER A 232 17.81 6.95 15.75
C SER A 232 18.34 8.40 15.66
N PRO A 233 17.46 9.38 15.42
CA PRO A 233 17.85 10.78 15.24
C PRO A 233 18.55 11.30 16.50
N ASP A 234 19.54 12.16 16.31
CA ASP A 234 20.10 12.91 17.44
C ASP A 234 19.14 13.98 17.95
N VAL A 235 19.48 14.56 19.10
CA VAL A 235 18.64 15.56 19.78
C VAL A 235 18.42 16.81 18.92
N HIS A 236 19.40 17.21 18.11
CA HIS A 236 19.28 18.39 17.25
C HIS A 236 18.30 18.15 16.10
N CYS A 237 18.42 16.99 15.44
CA CYS A 237 17.52 16.54 14.39
C CYS A 237 16.08 16.41 14.92
N LEU A 238 15.92 15.78 16.09
CA LEU A 238 14.63 15.62 16.74
C LEU A 238 13.97 16.98 17.04
N HIS A 239 14.70 17.92 17.62
CA HIS A 239 14.18 19.25 17.94
C HIS A 239 13.80 20.05 16.69
N PHE A 240 14.62 19.98 15.63
CA PHE A 240 14.30 20.60 14.34
C PHE A 240 12.97 20.09 13.77
N TYR A 241 12.78 18.77 13.72
CA TYR A 241 11.56 18.17 13.18
C TYR A 241 10.33 18.33 14.09
N GLN A 242 10.51 18.39 15.41
CA GLN A 242 9.45 18.76 16.35
C GLN A 242 8.93 20.18 16.09
N ASN A 243 9.84 21.14 15.87
CA ASN A 243 9.45 22.50 15.52
C ASN A 243 8.69 22.53 14.19
N ARG A 244 9.20 21.85 13.17
CA ARG A 244 8.52 21.75 11.86
C ARG A 244 7.13 21.10 11.98
N GLN A 245 6.98 20.07 12.79
CA GLN A 245 5.68 19.44 13.05
C GLN A 245 4.70 20.43 13.73
N ASN A 246 5.18 21.22 14.69
CA ASN A 246 4.37 22.24 15.37
C ASN A 246 3.97 23.38 14.43
N GLU A 247 4.88 23.84 13.57
CA GLU A 247 4.59 24.83 12.53
C GLU A 247 3.52 24.33 11.56
N GLN A 248 3.62 23.07 11.10
CA GLN A 248 2.60 22.46 10.25
C GLN A 248 1.24 22.36 10.95
N LYS A 249 1.21 21.97 12.23
CA LYS A 249 -0.02 21.93 13.04
C LYS A 249 -0.63 23.32 13.18
N HIS A 250 0.18 24.33 13.48
CA HIS A 250 -0.29 25.73 13.58
C HIS A 250 -0.81 26.26 12.24
N PHE A 251 -0.09 26.00 11.15
CA PHE A 251 -0.51 26.41 9.82
C PHE A 251 -1.85 25.77 9.42
N ARG A 252 -2.02 24.45 9.65
CA ARG A 252 -3.31 23.76 9.44
C ARG A 252 -4.43 24.37 10.29
N ALA A 253 -4.17 24.71 11.55
CA ALA A 253 -5.16 25.34 12.43
C ALA A 253 -5.51 26.79 12.02
N ILE A 254 -4.61 27.50 11.34
CA ILE A 254 -4.90 28.81 10.73
C ILE A 254 -5.76 28.62 9.49
N LEU A 255 -5.38 27.69 8.60
CA LEU A 255 -6.15 27.36 7.39
C LEU A 255 -7.60 26.95 7.72
N SER A 256 -7.81 26.16 8.78
CA SER A 256 -9.16 25.75 9.18
C SER A 256 -10.04 26.93 9.64
N LYS A 257 -9.45 28.00 10.18
CA LYS A 257 -10.19 29.20 10.60
C LYS A 257 -10.64 30.06 9.43
N ILE A 258 -9.88 30.06 8.33
CA ILE A 258 -10.20 30.87 7.14
C ILE A 258 -11.13 30.17 6.15
N LYS A 259 -11.56 28.92 6.44
CA LYS A 259 -12.47 28.16 5.58
C LYS A 259 -13.79 28.90 5.28
N SER A 260 -14.27 29.68 6.25
CA SER A 260 -15.48 30.50 6.11
C SER A 260 -15.20 32.00 5.95
N SER A 261 -13.93 32.38 5.77
CA SER A 261 -13.56 33.79 5.60
C SER A 261 -13.82 34.27 4.17
N PRO A 262 -14.16 35.55 3.98
CA PRO A 262 -14.35 36.11 2.64
C PRO A 262 -13.04 36.04 1.85
N THR A 263 -13.11 35.56 0.61
CA THR A 263 -11.95 35.48 -0.29
C THR A 263 -11.77 36.83 -0.98
N VAL A 264 -10.95 37.70 -0.39
CA VAL A 264 -10.67 39.05 -0.89
C VAL A 264 -9.17 39.32 -0.82
N THR A 265 -8.62 39.93 -1.87
CA THR A 265 -7.21 40.34 -1.90
C THR A 265 -6.93 41.48 -0.92
N ARG A 266 -5.65 41.78 -0.65
CA ARG A 266 -5.23 42.85 0.28
C ARG A 266 -5.69 44.24 -0.15
N ASP A 267 -5.90 44.44 -1.45
CA ASP A 267 -6.42 45.67 -2.07
C ASP A 267 -7.94 45.66 -2.30
N GLY A 268 -8.67 44.66 -1.77
CA GLY A 268 -10.13 44.68 -1.74
C GLY A 268 -10.84 44.02 -2.93
N VAL A 269 -10.10 43.34 -3.82
CA VAL A 269 -10.69 42.65 -4.98
C VAL A 269 -11.24 41.29 -4.55
N PRO A 270 -12.55 41.02 -4.72
CA PRO A 270 -13.12 39.72 -4.41
C PRO A 270 -12.66 38.68 -5.44
N ILE A 271 -12.35 37.46 -4.95
CA ILE A 271 -12.01 36.31 -5.79
C ILE A 271 -12.94 35.16 -5.43
N THR A 272 -13.39 34.40 -6.43
CA THR A 272 -14.17 33.19 -6.19
C THR A 272 -13.25 31.97 -6.25
N LEU A 273 -13.17 31.21 -5.15
CA LEU A 273 -12.48 29.92 -5.13
C LEU A 273 -13.48 28.84 -5.54
N HIS A 274 -13.16 28.14 -6.62
CA HIS A 274 -13.87 26.94 -7.05
C HIS A 274 -13.05 25.71 -6.71
N VAL A 275 -13.73 24.58 -6.58
CA VAL A 275 -13.12 23.26 -6.41
C VAL A 275 -13.43 22.44 -7.66
N ASN A 276 -12.43 21.72 -8.15
CA ASN A 276 -12.65 20.75 -9.22
C ASN A 276 -13.14 19.47 -8.55
N ILE A 277 -14.29 18.97 -9.02
CA ILE A 277 -14.94 17.77 -8.49
C ILE A 277 -15.04 16.77 -9.63
N GLU A 278 -14.64 15.54 -9.36
CA GLU A 278 -14.70 14.44 -10.34
C GLU A 278 -15.86 13.49 -9.99
N PHE A 279 -16.14 13.29 -8.70
CA PHE A 279 -17.19 12.40 -8.22
C PHE A 279 -18.15 13.09 -7.23
N PRO A 280 -19.44 12.69 -7.17
CA PRO A 280 -20.41 13.25 -6.22
C PRO A 280 -19.98 13.16 -4.75
N GLU A 281 -19.20 12.15 -4.38
CA GLU A 281 -18.67 11.90 -3.03
C GLU A 281 -17.67 12.99 -2.60
N ASP A 282 -16.95 13.61 -3.54
CA ASP A 282 -16.00 14.69 -3.25
C ASP A 282 -16.69 15.90 -2.60
N MET A 283 -18.01 16.05 -2.80
CA MET A 283 -18.82 17.10 -2.17
C MET A 283 -18.75 17.08 -0.64
N GLU A 284 -18.45 15.93 -0.02
CA GLU A 284 -18.25 15.85 1.43
C GLU A 284 -16.99 16.62 1.89
N ALA A 285 -15.96 16.68 1.06
CA ALA A 285 -14.71 17.39 1.34
C ALA A 285 -14.79 18.91 1.10
N VAL A 286 -15.80 19.37 0.35
CA VAL A 286 -15.97 20.76 -0.11
C VAL A 286 -16.58 21.68 0.97
N LYS A 287 -17.19 21.14 2.03
CA LYS A 287 -17.85 21.91 3.10
C LYS A 287 -16.89 22.45 4.15
#